data_AF-K6Z6R1-F1
#
_entry.id   AF-K6Z6R1-F1
#
_cell.length_a   1.000
_cell.length_b   1.000
_cell.length_c   1.000
_cell.angle_alpha   90.00
_cell.angle_beta   90.00
_cell.angle_gamma   90.00
#
_symmetry.space_group_name_H-M   'P 1'
#
loop_
_entity.id
_entity.type
_entity.pdbx_description
1 polymer ?
#
loop_
_entity_poly.entity_id
_entity_poly.type
_entity_poly.pdbx_seq_one_letter_code
_entity_poly.pdbx_strand_id
1 'polypeptide(L)'
;YPLFCRFKDIFQAVYEADWKSKYEAAGIWYEHRLIDDMVAYALKSEGGYVWACKNYDGDVQSDFLAQGFGSLGLMTSVLMCPD
;
A
#
# COMPACT_ATOMS: atom_id res chain seq x y z
N TYR A 1 -8.77 9.43 -18.51
CA TYR A 1 -8.09 8.11 -18.56
C TYR A 1 -6.55 8.10 -18.45
N PRO A 2 -5.76 9.20 -18.43
CA PRO A 2 -4.29 9.09 -18.29
C PRO A 2 -3.77 9.11 -16.84
N LEU A 3 -4.61 9.43 -15.84
CA LEU A 3 -4.15 9.60 -14.46
C LEU A 3 -3.86 8.29 -13.71
N PHE A 4 -4.46 7.16 -14.09
CA PHE A 4 -4.27 5.91 -13.35
C PHE A 4 -2.87 5.31 -13.57
N CYS A 5 -2.34 5.40 -14.79
CA CYS A 5 -1.02 4.87 -15.15
C CYS A 5 0.14 5.68 -14.54
N ARG A 6 -0.04 7.00 -14.38
CA ARG A 6 1.01 7.89 -13.83
C ARG A 6 1.49 7.48 -12.44
N PHE A 7 0.59 6.97 -11.60
CA PHE A 7 0.94 6.55 -10.24
C PHE A 7 1.84 5.29 -10.26
N LYS A 8 1.49 4.31 -11.10
CA LYS A 8 2.29 3.10 -11.32
C LYS A 8 3.68 3.45 -11.85
N ASP A 9 3.72 4.29 -12.88
CA ASP A 9 4.99 4.62 -13.56
C ASP A 9 5.95 5.37 -12.63
N ILE A 10 5.44 6.30 -11.81
CA ILE A 10 6.26 7.04 -10.83
C ILE A 10 6.78 6.09 -9.75
N PHE A 11 5.92 5.24 -9.18
CA PHE A 11 6.36 4.29 -8.16
C PHE A 11 7.39 3.30 -8.69
N GLN A 12 7.19 2.79 -9.91
CA GLN A 12 8.14 1.90 -10.56
C GLN A 12 9.49 2.59 -10.77
N ALA A 13 9.49 3.83 -11.28
CA ALA A 13 10.71 4.59 -11.51
C ALA A 13 11.50 4.86 -10.22
N VAL A 14 10.81 5.26 -9.14
CA VAL A 14 11.44 5.49 -7.83
C VAL A 14 11.96 4.18 -7.23
N TYR A 15 11.19 3.10 -7.34
CA TYR A 15 11.60 1.78 -6.87
C TYR A 15 12.89 1.32 -7.56
N GLU A 16 12.93 1.41 -8.88
CA GLU A 16 14.10 1.01 -9.68
C GLU A 16 15.32 1.90 -9.45
N ALA A 17 15.12 3.22 -9.29
CA ALA A 17 16.21 4.17 -9.11
C ALA A 17 16.88 4.06 -7.74
N ASP A 18 16.10 4.05 -6.65
CA ASP A 18 16.62 4.36 -5.32
C ASP A 18 16.41 3.24 -4.28
N TRP A 19 15.49 2.30 -4.54
CA TRP A 19 14.99 1.39 -3.50
C TRP A 19 15.21 -0.09 -3.79
N LYS A 20 15.37 -0.50 -5.05
CA LYS A 20 15.50 -1.92 -5.43
C LYS A 20 16.61 -2.63 -4.66
N SER A 21 17.80 -2.04 -4.59
CA SER A 21 18.94 -2.63 -3.86
C SER A 21 18.68 -2.75 -2.35
N LYS A 22 17.97 -1.78 -1.75
CA LYS A 22 17.60 -1.81 -0.34
C LYS A 22 16.54 -2.88 -0.05
N TYR A 23 15.58 -3.04 -0.95
CA TYR A 23 14.53 -4.07 -0.85
C TYR A 23 15.13 -5.47 -0.95
N GLU A 24 16.01 -5.70 -1.92
CA GLU A 24 16.73 -6.96 -2.08
C GLU A 24 17.60 -7.28 -0.85
N ALA A 25 18.31 -6.29 -0.30
CA ALA A 25 19.11 -6.46 0.91
C ALA A 25 18.27 -6.78 2.16
N ALA A 26 17.05 -6.24 2.25
CA ALA A 26 16.11 -6.52 3.33
C ALA A 26 15.25 -7.78 3.08
N GLY A 27 15.36 -8.42 1.91
CA GLY A 27 14.57 -9.60 1.54
C GLY A 27 13.08 -9.33 1.32
N ILE A 28 12.71 -8.08 1.03
CA ILE A 28 11.33 -7.65 0.75
C ILE A 28 11.18 -7.28 -0.72
N TRP A 29 9.94 -7.25 -1.23
CA TRP A 29 9.65 -6.91 -2.61
C TRP A 29 8.54 -5.88 -2.74
N TYR A 30 8.55 -5.16 -3.87
CA TYR A 30 7.47 -4.28 -4.29
C TYR A 30 6.70 -4.94 -5.43
N GLU A 31 5.37 -4.88 -5.37
CA GLU A 31 4.49 -5.36 -6.42
C GLU A 31 3.33 -4.39 -6.60
N HIS A 32 3.09 -3.96 -7.84
CA HIS A 32 1.90 -3.19 -8.18
C HIS A 32 0.76 -4.14 -8.55
N ARG A 33 -0.34 -4.11 -7.80
CA ARG A 33 -1.58 -4.86 -8.09
C ARG A 33 -2.74 -3.93 -8.42
N LEU A 34 -3.74 -4.46 -9.12
CA LEU A 34 -5.02 -3.78 -9.26
C LEU A 34 -5.78 -3.81 -7.92
N ILE A 35 -6.68 -2.85 -7.72
CA ILE A 35 -7.34 -2.63 -6.42
C ILE A 35 -8.25 -3.80 -6.02
N ASP A 36 -8.96 -4.37 -6.99
CA ASP A 36 -9.82 -5.55 -6.84
C ASP A 36 -9.03 -6.79 -6.41
N ASP A 37 -7.91 -7.07 -7.08
CA ASP A 37 -7.02 -8.17 -6.71
C ASP A 37 -6.39 -7.96 -5.32
N MET A 38 -6.03 -6.71 -5.00
CA MET A 38 -5.42 -6.38 -3.72
C MET A 38 -6.40 -6.53 -2.55
N VAL A 39 -7.65 -6.08 -2.71
CA VAL A 39 -8.71 -6.29 -1.70
C VAL A 39 -8.95 -7.78 -1.48
N ALA A 40 -9.00 -8.59 -2.55
CA ALA A 40 -9.17 -10.04 -2.45
C ALA A 40 -7.98 -10.72 -1.74
N TYR A 41 -6.76 -10.25 -1.99
CA TYR A 41 -5.56 -10.72 -1.29
C TYR A 41 -5.59 -10.33 0.19
N ALA A 42 -6.01 -9.10 0.51
CA ALA A 42 -6.07 -8.61 1.87
C ALA A 42 -7.02 -9.44 2.76
N LEU A 43 -8.14 -9.91 2.20
CA LEU A 43 -9.10 -10.77 2.89
C LEU A 43 -8.57 -12.18 3.18
N LYS A 44 -7.63 -12.69 2.38
CA LYS A 44 -7.10 -14.06 2.48
C LYS A 44 -5.73 -14.14 3.14
N SER A 45 -5.02 -13.03 3.20
CA SER A 45 -3.68 -12.93 3.75
C SER A 45 -3.71 -12.87 5.28
N GLU A 46 -2.68 -13.39 5.93
CA GLU A 46 -2.47 -13.27 7.38
C GLU A 46 -1.93 -11.88 7.78
N GLY A 47 -1.77 -10.96 6.82
CA GLY A 47 -1.23 -9.62 7.03
C GLY A 47 0.29 -9.56 6.81
N GLY A 48 0.97 -8.62 7.47
CA GLY A 48 2.44 -8.51 7.43
C GLY A 48 3.02 -7.78 6.20
N TYR A 49 2.21 -6.97 5.52
CA TYR A 49 2.62 -6.17 4.38
C TYR A 49 2.16 -4.71 4.53
N VAL A 50 2.79 -3.81 3.78
CA VAL A 50 2.37 -2.40 3.68
C VAL A 50 1.57 -2.23 2.39
N TRP A 51 0.34 -1.74 2.50
CA TRP A 51 -0.49 -1.41 1.34
C TRP A 51 -0.47 0.10 1.08
N ALA A 52 0.24 0.50 0.02
CA ALA A 52 0.23 1.88 -0.44
C ALA A 52 -1.06 2.16 -1.24
N CYS A 53 -1.97 2.95 -0.66
CA CYS A 53 -3.24 3.34 -1.27
C CYS A 53 -3.22 4.78 -1.76
N LYS A 54 -4.02 5.10 -2.79
CA LYS A 54 -4.35 6.49 -3.12
C LYS A 54 -5.31 7.04 -2.07
N ASN A 55 -5.40 8.37 -1.93
CA ASN A 55 -6.19 9.02 -0.86
C ASN A 55 -7.57 8.40 -0.61
N TYR A 56 -8.41 8.26 -1.64
CA TYR A 56 -9.75 7.70 -1.50
C TYR A 56 -9.74 6.21 -1.11
N ASP A 57 -8.87 5.41 -1.77
CA ASP A 57 -8.74 3.99 -1.45
C ASP A 57 -8.21 3.80 -0.02
N GLY A 58 -7.30 4.67 0.44
CA GLY A 58 -6.72 4.63 1.78
C GLY A 58 -7.75 4.88 2.85
N ASP A 59 -8.57 5.92 2.69
CA ASP A 59 -9.64 6.30 3.62
C ASP A 59 -10.68 5.18 3.79
N VAL A 60 -11.16 4.62 2.68
CA VAL A 60 -12.17 3.56 2.72
C VAL A 60 -11.60 2.24 3.26
N GLN A 61 -10.39 1.87 2.85
CA GLN A 61 -9.82 0.58 3.23
C GLN A 61 -9.25 0.59 4.64
N SER A 62 -8.79 1.73 5.16
CA SER A 62 -8.36 1.84 6.56
C SER A 62 -9.48 1.52 7.53
N ASP A 63 -10.68 2.04 7.28
CA ASP A 63 -11.85 1.79 8.12
C ASP A 63 -12.28 0.32 8.04
N PHE A 64 -12.23 -0.26 6.84
CA PHE A 64 -12.54 -1.68 6.62
C PHE A 64 -11.60 -2.59 7.42
N LEU A 65 -10.29 -2.34 7.34
CA LEU A 65 -9.29 -3.11 8.09
C LEU A 65 -9.46 -2.91 9.60
N ALA A 66 -9.61 -1.67 10.05
CA ALA A 66 -9.75 -1.37 11.48
C ALA A 66 -10.96 -2.07 12.10
N GLN A 67 -12.09 -2.11 11.37
CA GLN A 67 -13.27 -2.86 11.80
C GLN A 67 -13.05 -4.38 11.74
N GLY A 68 -12.34 -4.87 10.73
CA GLY A 68 -11.97 -6.29 10.58
C GLY A 68 -11.04 -6.83 11.66
N PHE A 69 -10.15 -5.98 12.20
CA PHE A 69 -9.25 -6.29 13.32
C PHE A 69 -9.87 -6.00 14.71
N GLY A 70 -11.10 -5.49 14.76
CA GLY A 70 -11.91 -5.40 15.97
C GLY A 70 -12.65 -4.08 16.14
N SER A 71 -11.96 -2.95 16.01
CA SER A 71 -12.55 -1.62 16.19
C SER A 71 -11.63 -0.52 15.66
N LEU A 72 -12.25 0.56 15.16
CA LEU A 72 -11.59 1.80 14.75
C LEU A 72 -10.68 2.38 15.85
N GLY A 73 -10.99 2.15 17.13
CA GLY A 73 -10.18 2.64 18.26
C GLY A 73 -8.85 1.93 18.46
N LEU A 74 -8.58 0.84 17.73
CA LEU A 74 -7.32 0.09 17.78
C LEU A 74 -6.37 0.46 16.62
N MET A 75 -6.74 1.45 15.81
CA MET A 75 -5.92 1.93 14.70
C MET A 75 -5.06 3.12 15.13
N THR A 76 -3.78 3.09 14.74
CA THR A 76 -2.88 4.25 14.86
C THR A 76 -2.78 4.96 13.52
N SER A 77 -2.75 6.29 13.54
CA SER A 77 -2.63 7.13 12.34
C SER A 77 -1.50 8.14 12.53
N VAL A 78 -0.57 8.17 11.58
CA VAL A 78 0.60 9.05 11.59
C VAL A 78 0.74 9.69 10.21
N LEU A 79 0.74 11.02 10.15
CA LEU A 79 1.01 11.78 8.92
C LEU A 79 2.51 12.05 8.80
N MET A 80 3.13 11.58 7.73
CA MET A 80 4.56 11.77 7.45
C MET A 80 4.74 12.75 6.29
N CYS A 81 5.65 13.72 6.46
CA CYS A 81 6.05 14.66 5.41
C CYS A 81 7.32 14.18 4.69
N PRO A 82 7.49 14.49 3.39
CA PRO A 82 8.56 13.94 2.54
C PRO A 82 9.89 14.74 2.56
N ASP A 83 10.28 15.33 3.69
CA ASP A 83 11.43 16.26 3.87
C ASP A 83 12.69 15.98 3.02
#